data_AF-A0A9J7LFW3-F1
#
_entry.id   AF-A0A9J7LFW3-F1
#
_cell.length_a   1.000
_cell.length_b   1.000
_cell.length_c   1.000
_cell.angle_alpha   90.00
_cell.angle_beta   90.00
_cell.angle_gamma   90.00
#
_symmetry.space_group_name_H-M   'P 1'
#
loop_
_entity.id
_entity.type
_entity.pdbx_description
1 polymer ?
#
loop_
_entity_poly.entity_id
_entity_poly.type
_entity_poly.pdbx_seq_one_letter_code
_entity_poly.pdbx_strand_id
1 'polypeptide(L)'
;MFSMERKTEAMAIRRAVSVHILLFAWSLLLLGADGQCPPGQFSCEDADNTCLDQHLWCDNVTDCDNGYDENEVDCSDNTGGGDIFDEESFYYTWSAGDDLSYYPDWCELPEVPAVCTCSEGTNVSCAGQNLSAVPDDISHNVTRL
;
A
#
# COMPACT_ATOMS: atom_id res chain seq x y z
N MET A 1 -59.03 -35.26 -17.28
CA MET A 1 -58.73 -34.40 -16.12
C MET A 1 -57.22 -34.30 -15.82
N PHE A 2 -56.50 -35.40 -15.66
CA PHE A 2 -55.09 -35.47 -15.22
C PHE A 2 -54.01 -34.66 -16.00
N SER A 3 -54.27 -34.25 -17.25
CA SER A 3 -53.29 -33.53 -18.09
C SER A 3 -53.27 -32.01 -17.84
N MET A 4 -54.33 -31.46 -17.27
CA MET A 4 -54.48 -30.02 -17.05
C MET A 4 -53.93 -29.59 -15.68
N GLU A 5 -54.07 -30.45 -14.66
CA GLU A 5 -53.47 -30.30 -13.32
C GLU A 5 -51.93 -30.34 -13.37
N ARG A 6 -51.32 -31.28 -14.12
CA ARG A 6 -49.85 -31.33 -14.26
C ARG A 6 -49.25 -30.11 -14.99
N LYS A 7 -50.01 -29.48 -15.89
CA LYS A 7 -49.58 -28.25 -16.60
C LYS A 7 -49.69 -27.01 -15.71
N THR A 8 -50.67 -26.96 -14.83
CA THR A 8 -50.87 -25.85 -13.88
C THR A 8 -49.82 -25.89 -12.77
N GLU A 9 -49.47 -27.08 -12.26
CA GLU A 9 -48.37 -27.22 -11.31
C GLU A 9 -47.00 -26.87 -11.93
N ALA A 10 -46.72 -27.36 -13.15
CA ALA A 10 -45.49 -27.01 -13.86
C ALA A 10 -45.39 -25.49 -14.17
N MET A 11 -46.50 -24.82 -14.43
CA MET A 11 -46.54 -23.37 -14.66
C MET A 11 -46.38 -22.56 -13.36
N ALA A 12 -46.93 -23.04 -12.25
CA ALA A 12 -46.75 -22.45 -10.92
C ALA A 12 -45.30 -22.60 -10.43
N ILE A 13 -44.69 -23.77 -10.63
CA ILE A 13 -43.28 -24.03 -10.30
C ILE A 13 -42.35 -23.14 -11.15
N ARG A 14 -42.59 -23.02 -12.46
CA ARG A 14 -41.82 -22.12 -13.34
C ARG A 14 -41.89 -20.66 -12.89
N ARG A 15 -43.08 -20.18 -12.51
CA ARG A 15 -43.26 -18.81 -12.00
C ARG A 15 -42.55 -18.60 -10.67
N ALA A 16 -42.67 -19.56 -9.74
CA ALA A 16 -41.99 -19.49 -8.45
C ALA A 16 -40.47 -19.45 -8.61
N VAL A 17 -39.90 -20.32 -9.45
CA VAL A 17 -38.46 -20.35 -9.74
C VAL A 17 -37.98 -19.04 -10.38
N SER A 18 -38.72 -18.50 -11.36
CA SER A 18 -38.39 -17.19 -11.96
C SER A 18 -38.40 -16.05 -10.93
N VAL A 19 -39.38 -16.05 -10.00
CA VAL A 19 -39.43 -15.06 -8.92
C VAL A 19 -38.24 -15.23 -7.97
N HIS A 20 -37.87 -16.47 -7.61
CA HIS A 20 -36.71 -16.70 -6.76
C HIS A 20 -35.42 -16.26 -7.43
N ILE A 21 -35.22 -16.58 -8.72
CA ILE A 21 -34.03 -16.14 -9.47
C ILE A 21 -33.95 -14.61 -9.53
N LEU A 22 -35.07 -13.91 -9.75
CA LEU A 22 -35.11 -12.45 -9.76
C LEU A 22 -34.82 -11.86 -8.37
N LEU A 23 -35.35 -12.45 -7.31
CA LEU A 23 -35.07 -12.03 -5.92
C LEU A 23 -33.62 -12.29 -5.53
N PHE A 24 -33.05 -13.44 -5.90
CA PHE A 24 -31.65 -13.76 -5.69
C PHE A 24 -30.74 -12.86 -6.51
N ALA A 25 -31.09 -12.56 -7.77
CA ALA A 25 -30.32 -11.63 -8.60
C ALA A 25 -30.38 -10.20 -8.05
N TRP A 26 -31.54 -9.77 -7.53
CA TRP A 26 -31.68 -8.49 -6.84
C TRP A 26 -30.88 -8.47 -5.53
N SER A 27 -30.91 -9.53 -4.72
CA SER A 27 -30.08 -9.62 -3.51
C SER A 27 -28.59 -9.65 -3.83
N LEU A 28 -28.19 -10.29 -4.94
CA LEU A 28 -26.80 -10.29 -5.42
C LEU A 28 -26.38 -8.90 -5.91
N LEU A 29 -27.28 -8.17 -6.58
CA LEU A 29 -27.05 -6.77 -6.98
C LEU A 29 -26.91 -5.85 -5.76
N LEU A 30 -27.65 -6.12 -4.67
CA LEU A 30 -27.56 -5.37 -3.42
C LEU A 30 -26.30 -5.69 -2.61
N LEU A 31 -25.66 -6.84 -2.85
CA LEU A 31 -24.45 -7.27 -2.14
C LEU A 31 -23.14 -6.75 -2.78
N GLY A 32 -23.21 -6.22 -4.01
CA GLY A 32 -22.03 -5.78 -4.78
C GLY A 32 -21.75 -4.29 -4.73
N ALA A 33 -22.53 -3.51 -3.98
CA ALA A 33 -22.26 -2.11 -3.73
C ALA A 33 -21.47 -1.97 -2.42
N ASP A 34 -20.27 -2.56 -2.38
CA ASP A 34 -19.30 -2.18 -1.35
C ASP A 34 -18.97 -0.72 -1.63
N GLY A 35 -19.23 0.15 -0.65
CA GLY A 35 -18.90 1.58 -0.69
C GLY A 35 -17.40 1.83 -0.62
N GLN A 36 -16.59 0.96 -1.24
CA GLN A 36 -15.15 1.05 -1.29
C GLN A 36 -14.72 1.67 -2.61
N CYS A 37 -13.84 2.66 -2.50
CA CYS A 37 -13.19 3.27 -3.64
C CYS A 37 -12.45 2.24 -4.51
N PRO A 38 -12.34 2.47 -5.83
CA PRO A 38 -11.61 1.58 -6.72
C PRO A 38 -10.13 1.49 -6.30
N PRO A 39 -9.40 0.43 -6.72
CA PRO A 39 -7.99 0.29 -6.40
C PRO A 39 -7.17 1.52 -6.82
N GLY A 40 -6.32 2.00 -5.92
CA GLY A 40 -5.54 3.23 -6.11
C GLY A 40 -6.25 4.51 -5.67
N GLN A 41 -7.46 4.40 -5.10
CA GLN A 41 -8.21 5.51 -4.51
C GLN A 41 -8.54 5.26 -3.04
N PHE A 42 -8.71 6.34 -2.28
CA PHE A 42 -9.16 6.34 -0.88
C PHE A 42 -10.45 7.16 -0.73
N SER A 43 -11.23 6.87 0.32
CA SER A 43 -12.47 7.58 0.63
C SER A 43 -12.20 8.75 1.57
N CYS A 44 -12.82 9.90 1.33
CA CYS A 44 -12.80 11.06 2.22
C CYS A 44 -13.63 10.88 3.50
N GLU A 45 -14.27 9.71 3.70
CA GLU A 45 -15.20 9.45 4.82
C GLU A 45 -16.33 10.50 4.96
N ASP A 46 -16.72 11.11 3.86
CA ASP A 46 -17.83 12.05 3.76
C ASP A 46 -19.15 11.32 3.43
N ALA A 47 -20.27 12.04 3.55
CA ALA A 47 -21.59 11.49 3.29
C ALA A 47 -21.77 11.02 1.82
N ASP A 48 -21.01 11.63 0.91
CA ASP A 48 -21.06 11.36 -0.53
C ASP A 48 -20.09 10.26 -0.98
N ASN A 49 -19.25 9.73 -0.08
CA ASN A 49 -18.18 8.77 -0.36
C ASN A 49 -17.28 9.22 -1.52
N THR A 50 -16.82 10.46 -1.45
CA THR A 50 -15.86 11.03 -2.40
C THR A 50 -14.59 10.19 -2.39
N CYS A 51 -14.17 9.76 -3.57
CA CYS A 51 -12.94 9.00 -3.76
C CYS A 51 -11.86 9.87 -4.40
N LEU A 52 -10.69 9.90 -3.79
CA LEU A 52 -9.51 10.60 -4.27
C LEU A 52 -8.38 9.63 -4.60
N ASP A 53 -7.48 10.02 -5.50
CA ASP A 53 -6.32 9.20 -5.85
C ASP A 53 -5.32 9.14 -4.69
N GLN A 54 -4.69 7.99 -4.48
CA GLN A 54 -3.82 7.72 -3.33
C GLN A 54 -2.60 8.66 -3.18
N HIS A 55 -2.20 9.37 -4.23
CA HIS A 55 -1.10 10.33 -4.18
C HIS A 55 -1.47 11.67 -3.53
N LEU A 56 -2.76 11.91 -3.30
CA LEU A 56 -3.34 13.08 -2.64
C LEU A 56 -3.50 12.86 -1.12
N TRP A 57 -2.95 11.77 -0.58
CA TRP A 57 -2.99 11.50 0.85
C TRP A 57 -1.81 12.18 1.54
N CYS A 58 -2.08 13.11 2.45
CA CYS A 58 -1.07 13.87 3.18
C CYS A 58 -0.04 14.55 2.26
N ASP A 59 -0.50 15.14 1.15
CA ASP A 59 0.33 15.89 0.20
C ASP A 59 0.45 17.39 0.55
N ASN A 60 -0.13 17.77 1.70
CA ASN A 60 -0.14 19.11 2.26
C ASN A 60 -1.10 20.07 1.52
N VAL A 61 -2.04 19.53 0.75
CA VAL A 61 -3.12 20.23 0.06
C VAL A 61 -4.46 19.61 0.45
N THR A 62 -5.43 20.42 0.87
CA THR A 62 -6.77 19.93 1.16
C THR A 62 -7.57 19.70 -0.13
N ASP A 63 -7.77 18.43 -0.47
CA ASP A 63 -8.56 17.96 -1.60
C ASP A 63 -9.93 17.40 -1.17
N CYS A 64 -10.08 16.85 0.04
CA CYS A 64 -11.39 16.50 0.56
C CYS A 64 -12.12 17.74 1.11
N ASP A 65 -13.43 17.86 0.86
CA ASP A 65 -14.26 18.97 1.37
C ASP A 65 -14.25 19.07 2.91
N ASN A 66 -14.07 17.93 3.59
CA ASN A 66 -13.97 17.83 5.04
C ASN A 66 -12.51 17.87 5.57
N GLY A 67 -11.50 17.96 4.68
CA GLY A 67 -10.08 17.94 5.01
C GLY A 67 -9.57 16.63 5.61
N TYR A 68 -10.26 15.52 5.37
CA TYR A 68 -9.91 14.20 5.90
C TYR A 68 -8.53 13.72 5.45
N ASP A 69 -8.19 13.99 4.19
CA ASP A 69 -6.91 13.71 3.53
C ASP A 69 -5.70 14.36 4.20
N GLU A 70 -5.91 15.44 4.97
CA GLU A 70 -4.88 16.24 5.62
C GLU A 70 -5.05 16.33 7.14
N ASN A 71 -5.83 15.40 7.73
CA ASN A 71 -6.02 15.37 9.18
C ASN A 71 -4.72 15.02 9.90
N GLU A 72 -4.28 15.87 10.84
CA GLU A 72 -3.08 15.63 11.64
C GLU A 72 -3.06 14.26 12.31
N VAL A 73 -4.20 13.73 12.76
CA VAL A 73 -4.23 12.42 13.44
C VAL A 73 -3.92 11.27 12.48
N ASP A 74 -4.33 11.38 11.23
CA ASP A 74 -4.21 10.33 10.21
C ASP A 74 -2.91 10.50 9.38
N CYS A 75 -2.42 11.73 9.25
CA CYS A 75 -1.15 12.07 8.61
C CYS A 75 0.07 12.04 9.56
N SER A 76 -0.14 12.12 10.87
CA SER A 76 0.94 12.07 11.88
C SER A 76 1.29 10.63 12.27
N ASP A 77 1.52 9.76 11.29
CA ASP A 77 2.26 8.52 11.56
C ASP A 77 3.76 8.83 11.57
N ASN A 78 4.24 9.41 12.67
CA ASN A 78 5.67 9.57 12.93
C ASN A 78 6.32 8.26 13.39
N THR A 79 5.59 7.13 13.47
CA THR A 79 6.03 5.88 14.10
C THR A 79 7.15 5.15 13.34
N GLY A 80 7.76 5.78 12.34
CA GLY A 80 8.91 5.27 11.60
C GLY A 80 10.13 6.21 11.48
N GLY A 81 10.08 7.46 11.95
CA GLY A 81 11.26 8.35 11.92
C GLY A 81 11.03 9.86 11.80
N GLY A 82 9.80 10.37 11.84
CA GLY A 82 9.54 11.82 11.73
C GLY A 82 10.10 12.63 12.91
N ASP A 83 10.02 12.06 14.12
CA ASP A 83 10.56 12.58 15.36
C ASP A 83 12.07 12.30 15.57
N ILE A 84 12.69 11.51 14.69
CA ILE A 84 14.15 11.25 14.70
C ILE A 84 14.91 12.30 13.87
N PHE A 85 14.25 12.93 12.88
CA PHE A 85 14.87 13.90 11.99
C PHE A 85 14.51 15.36 12.28
N ASP A 86 13.97 15.66 13.46
CA ASP A 86 14.03 17.04 13.95
C ASP A 86 15.50 17.38 14.20
N GLU A 87 16.03 18.30 13.38
CA GLU A 87 17.42 18.78 13.34
C GLU A 87 18.00 19.17 14.73
N GLU A 88 17.13 19.37 15.72
CA GLU A 88 17.46 19.81 17.08
C GLU A 88 17.49 18.67 18.13
N SER A 89 16.97 17.47 17.84
CA SER A 89 16.91 16.34 18.80
C SER A 89 18.19 15.48 18.80
N PHE A 90 18.96 15.53 17.72
CA PHE A 90 20.17 14.71 17.58
C PHE A 90 21.33 15.15 18.50
N TYR A 91 21.33 16.40 19.00
CA TYR A 91 22.41 16.92 19.85
C TYR A 91 22.28 16.55 21.33
N TYR A 92 21.06 16.41 21.85
CA TYR A 92 20.82 16.08 23.26
C TYR A 92 20.93 14.58 23.56
N THR A 93 20.64 13.71 22.58
CA THR A 93 20.72 12.26 22.72
C THR A 93 22.17 11.75 22.83
N TRP A 94 23.15 12.46 22.26
CA TRP A 94 24.58 12.09 22.32
C TRP A 94 25.24 12.45 23.66
N SER A 95 24.67 13.37 24.45
CA SER A 95 25.30 13.84 25.69
C SER A 95 25.13 12.86 26.88
N ALA A 96 24.34 11.79 26.69
CA ALA A 96 24.10 10.74 27.68
C ALA A 96 24.82 9.43 27.31
N GLY A 97 26.11 9.54 26.97
CA GLY A 97 27.12 8.54 27.33
C GLY A 97 27.04 7.18 26.65
N ASP A 98 27.41 7.11 25.38
CA ASP A 98 27.91 5.85 24.83
C ASP A 98 29.24 6.05 24.10
N ASP A 99 30.23 5.32 24.60
CA ASP A 99 31.61 5.21 24.15
C ASP A 99 31.65 4.41 22.85
N LEU A 100 31.42 5.05 21.71
CA LEU A 100 31.66 4.42 20.40
C LEU A 100 32.85 5.09 19.72
N SER A 101 34.00 4.73 20.25
CA SER A 101 35.27 4.84 19.56
C SER A 101 35.29 3.93 18.32
N TYR A 102 35.50 4.56 17.17
CA TYR A 102 36.45 4.07 16.17
C TYR A 102 36.14 2.73 15.48
N TYR A 103 35.37 2.74 14.39
CA TYR A 103 35.62 1.87 13.24
C TYR A 103 35.19 2.56 11.93
N PRO A 104 36.12 3.09 11.13
CA PRO A 104 35.86 3.50 9.76
C PRO A 104 35.97 2.28 8.82
N ASP A 105 35.26 2.35 7.70
CA ASP A 105 35.48 1.53 6.49
C ASP A 105 35.45 -0.01 6.66
N TRP A 106 34.32 -0.65 6.36
CA TRP A 106 34.31 -1.77 5.41
C TRP A 106 32.89 -2.22 5.03
N CYS A 107 32.79 -2.76 3.81
CA CYS A 107 31.59 -3.37 3.26
C CYS A 107 31.33 -4.73 3.93
N GLU A 108 30.13 -4.93 4.47
CA GLU A 108 29.70 -6.16 5.15
C GLU A 108 29.33 -7.29 4.16
N LEU A 109 29.28 -6.99 2.86
CA LEU A 109 28.99 -7.99 1.83
C LEU A 109 30.24 -8.84 1.52
N PRO A 110 30.12 -10.17 1.51
CA PRO A 110 31.25 -11.07 1.29
C PRO A 110 31.81 -11.00 -0.15
N GLU A 111 30.98 -10.61 -1.12
CA GLU A 111 31.33 -10.54 -2.54
C GLU A 111 30.73 -9.26 -3.14
N VAL A 112 31.60 -8.38 -3.65
CA VAL A 112 31.23 -7.16 -4.37
C VAL A 112 32.06 -7.11 -5.66
N PRO A 113 31.43 -6.87 -6.84
CA PRO A 113 32.16 -6.74 -8.09
C PRO A 113 33.19 -5.61 -8.01
N ALA A 114 34.42 -5.85 -8.50
CA ALA A 114 35.49 -4.86 -8.48
C ALA A 114 35.17 -3.56 -9.25
N VAL A 115 34.16 -3.59 -10.11
CA VAL A 115 33.66 -2.42 -10.85
C VAL A 115 32.76 -1.53 -9.98
N CYS A 116 32.26 -2.00 -8.85
CA CYS A 116 31.35 -1.28 -7.97
C CYS A 116 32.06 -0.83 -6.68
N THR A 117 31.64 0.30 -6.15
CA THR A 117 32.06 0.80 -4.84
C THR A 117 31.06 0.40 -3.77
N CYS A 118 31.51 -0.10 -2.63
CA CYS A 118 30.65 -0.38 -1.49
C CYS A 118 30.91 0.60 -0.34
N SER A 119 29.85 1.13 0.23
CA SER A 119 29.85 2.07 1.35
C SER A 119 28.78 1.68 2.37
N GLU A 120 28.87 2.21 3.60
CA GLU A 120 27.79 2.09 4.60
C GLU A 120 27.29 0.64 4.82
N GLY A 121 28.23 -0.32 4.92
CA GLY A 121 27.92 -1.73 5.16
C GLY A 121 27.45 -2.47 3.91
N THR A 122 26.24 -2.21 3.41
CA THR A 122 25.60 -3.02 2.34
C THR A 122 25.24 -2.22 1.07
N ASN A 123 25.61 -0.94 0.99
CA ASN A 123 25.29 -0.08 -0.13
C ASN A 123 26.33 -0.24 -1.25
N VAL A 124 25.92 -0.75 -2.41
CA VAL A 124 26.79 -0.99 -3.56
C VAL A 124 26.41 -0.07 -4.70
N SER A 125 27.33 0.79 -5.14
CA SER A 125 27.17 1.69 -6.27
C SER A 125 28.08 1.30 -7.43
N CYS A 126 27.51 1.06 -8.60
CA CYS A 126 28.25 0.73 -9.84
C CYS A 126 28.19 1.87 -10.87
N ALA A 127 27.89 3.10 -10.43
CA ALA A 127 27.64 4.24 -11.30
C ALA A 127 28.89 4.62 -12.12
N GLY A 128 28.68 4.98 -13.40
CA GLY A 128 29.76 5.42 -14.30
C GLY A 128 30.53 4.30 -15.02
N GLN A 129 30.15 3.03 -14.83
CA GLN A 129 30.91 1.87 -15.36
C GLN A 129 30.44 1.32 -16.72
N ASN A 130 29.66 2.08 -17.49
CA ASN A 130 29.13 1.69 -18.81
C ASN A 130 28.51 0.26 -18.83
N LEU A 131 27.83 -0.11 -17.75
CA LEU A 131 27.15 -1.39 -17.62
C LEU A 131 25.79 -1.30 -18.33
N SER A 132 25.53 -2.21 -19.26
CA SER A 132 24.24 -2.31 -19.97
C SER A 132 23.19 -3.12 -19.21
N ALA A 133 23.60 -3.79 -18.13
CA ALA A 133 22.76 -4.58 -17.23
C ALA A 133 23.44 -4.69 -15.85
N VAL A 134 22.65 -4.98 -14.82
CA VAL A 134 23.14 -5.30 -13.49
C VAL A 134 23.98 -6.60 -13.57
N PRO A 135 25.25 -6.60 -13.11
CA PRO A 135 26.09 -7.80 -13.12
C PRO A 135 25.48 -8.94 -12.29
N ASP A 136 25.62 -10.18 -12.76
CA ASP A 136 25.02 -11.36 -12.11
C ASP A 136 25.69 -11.75 -10.78
N ASP A 137 26.84 -11.15 -10.46
CA ASP A 137 27.71 -11.49 -9.32
C ASP A 137 27.43 -10.61 -8.09
N ILE A 138 26.16 -10.27 -7.86
CA ILE A 138 25.72 -9.43 -6.75
C ILE A 138 24.98 -10.29 -5.73
N SER A 139 25.43 -10.24 -4.47
CA SER A 139 24.83 -10.98 -3.36
C SER A 139 23.35 -10.66 -3.17
N HIS A 140 22.55 -11.67 -2.81
CA HIS A 140 21.13 -11.49 -2.50
C HIS A 140 20.85 -10.61 -1.28
N ASN A 141 21.88 -10.26 -0.49
CA ASN A 141 21.76 -9.44 0.72
C ASN A 141 21.88 -7.93 0.46
N VAL A 142 21.90 -7.51 -0.80
CA VAL A 142 21.94 -6.08 -1.12
C VAL A 142 20.61 -5.42 -0.73
N THR A 143 20.69 -4.43 0.15
CA THR A 143 19.53 -3.67 0.62
C THR A 143 19.19 -2.50 -0.32
N ARG A 144 20.13 -2.10 -1.18
CA ARG A 144 19.98 -1.02 -2.16
C ARG A 144 21.04 -1.09 -3.28
N LEU A 145 20.61 -0.85 -4.54
CA LEU A 145 21.42 -0.83 -5.77
C LEU A 145 21.40 0.53 -6.45
#